data_AF-A0A9K3CUB5-F1
#
_entry.id   AF-A0A9K3CUB5-F1
#
_cell.length_a   1.000
_cell.length_b   1.000
_cell.length_c   1.000
_cell.angle_alpha   90.00
_cell.angle_beta   90.00
_cell.angle_gamma   90.00
#
_symmetry.space_group_name_H-M   'P 1'
#
loop_
_entity.id
_entity.type
_entity.pdbx_description
1 polymer ?
#
loop_
_entity_poly.entity_id
_entity_poly.type
_entity_poly.pdbx_seq_one_letter_code
_entity_poly.pdbx_strand_id
1 'polypeptide(L)'
;MVESKPQPLFGGCIGCVFPVDMVDVSTLRQVPDHQEVRVRVEGEPLRQTMIVDLLEMVSEPDMDKALTHHLKDLMLSLEPEQGQELSRQLVPIPKQVCEARLGKGSRVMSCTHRLKTTRGRKGTTDESEAEIVYLHLALLRVPRATSDIVVSVTTPVAKVNDTVPEGQDLFRAAVGTFAILDWGLFGEGV
;
A
#
# COMPACT_ATOMS: atom_id res chain seq x y z
N MET A 1 11.96 -15.68 -9.02
CA MET A 1 11.60 -14.27 -8.76
C MET A 1 10.87 -13.77 -9.99
N VAL A 2 9.66 -13.23 -9.81
CA VAL A 2 8.95 -12.56 -10.90
C VAL A 2 9.71 -11.29 -11.27
N GLU A 3 9.82 -11.00 -12.56
CA GLU A 3 10.47 -9.78 -13.04
C GLU A 3 9.68 -8.55 -12.60
N SER A 4 10.36 -7.56 -12.02
CA SER A 4 9.77 -6.25 -11.66
C SER A 4 10.33 -5.17 -12.57
N LYS A 5 9.46 -4.28 -13.05
CA LYS A 5 9.84 -3.17 -13.94
C LYS A 5 9.17 -1.87 -13.49
N PRO A 6 9.73 -0.71 -13.86
CA PRO A 6 9.01 0.56 -13.75
C PRO A 6 7.72 0.48 -14.57
N GLN A 7 6.61 0.78 -13.92
CA GLN A 7 5.28 0.78 -14.51
C GLN A 7 4.56 2.09 -14.13
N PRO A 8 3.72 2.64 -15.02
CA PRO A 8 2.99 3.87 -14.77
C PRO A 8 1.80 3.62 -13.83
N LEU A 9 1.48 4.63 -13.03
CA LEU A 9 0.25 4.75 -12.26
C LEU A 9 -0.36 6.13 -12.55
N PHE A 10 -1.69 6.26 -12.44
CA PHE A 10 -2.42 7.52 -12.64
C PHE A 10 -2.11 8.16 -13.99
N GLY A 11 -2.32 7.41 -15.08
CA GLY A 11 -2.06 7.90 -16.44
C GLY A 11 -0.58 8.18 -16.74
N GLY A 12 0.35 7.71 -15.89
CA GLY A 12 1.80 7.93 -16.05
C GLY A 12 2.36 9.09 -15.21
N CYS A 13 1.52 9.79 -14.44
CA CYS A 13 1.98 10.85 -13.55
C CYS A 13 2.84 10.31 -12.39
N ILE A 14 2.67 9.04 -12.04
CA ILE A 14 3.50 8.35 -11.03
C ILE A 14 4.20 7.17 -11.70
N GLY A 15 5.49 7.02 -11.38
CA GLY A 15 6.29 5.84 -11.71
C GLY A 15 6.54 4.98 -10.48
N CYS A 16 6.37 3.67 -10.61
CA CYS A 16 6.58 2.73 -9.51
C CYS A 16 7.12 1.39 -10.05
N VAL A 17 8.04 0.74 -9.33
CA VAL A 17 8.53 -0.59 -9.69
C VAL A 17 7.78 -1.65 -8.90
N PHE A 18 7.08 -2.51 -9.62
CA PHE A 18 6.40 -3.68 -9.08
C PHE A 18 6.41 -4.82 -10.13
N PRO A 19 6.07 -6.05 -9.74
CA PRO A 19 6.07 -7.21 -10.64
C PRO A 19 5.16 -7.02 -11.87
N VAL A 20 5.61 -7.55 -13.01
CA VAL A 20 4.93 -7.39 -14.31
C VAL A 20 3.63 -8.21 -14.45
N ASP A 21 3.42 -9.17 -13.56
CA ASP A 21 2.25 -10.05 -13.55
C ASP A 21 1.09 -9.51 -12.69
N MET A 22 1.25 -8.31 -12.10
CA MET A 22 0.16 -7.65 -11.39
C MET A 22 -0.81 -7.02 -12.39
N VAL A 23 -2.05 -7.50 -12.38
CA VAL A 23 -3.14 -7.06 -13.25
C VAL A 23 -3.76 -5.78 -12.72
N ASP A 24 -4.02 -4.84 -13.63
CA ASP A 24 -4.77 -3.62 -13.35
C ASP A 24 -6.26 -3.92 -13.22
N VAL A 25 -6.82 -3.69 -12.03
CA VAL A 25 -8.25 -3.95 -11.76
C VAL A 25 -9.16 -2.99 -12.53
N SER A 26 -8.69 -1.80 -12.92
CA SER A 26 -9.47 -0.85 -13.71
C SER A 26 -9.92 -1.42 -15.07
N THR A 27 -9.19 -2.41 -15.59
CA THR A 27 -9.53 -3.12 -16.83
C THR A 27 -10.76 -4.04 -16.68
N LEU A 28 -11.12 -4.37 -15.44
CA LEU A 28 -12.23 -5.28 -15.12
C LEU A 28 -13.43 -4.54 -14.54
N ARG A 29 -13.20 -3.48 -13.77
CA ARG A 29 -14.25 -2.68 -13.13
C ARG A 29 -13.78 -1.25 -12.91
N GLN A 30 -14.72 -0.32 -12.74
CA GLN A 30 -14.39 1.04 -12.34
C GLN A 30 -13.72 1.06 -10.95
N VAL A 31 -12.63 1.80 -10.85
CA VAL A 31 -11.91 2.13 -9.62
C VAL A 31 -11.99 3.66 -9.47
N PRO A 32 -12.11 4.22 -8.26
CA PRO A 32 -12.08 5.67 -8.07
C PRO A 32 -10.83 6.30 -8.68
N ASP A 33 -10.94 7.51 -9.24
CA ASP A 33 -9.84 8.15 -9.98
C ASP A 33 -8.59 8.44 -9.12
N HIS A 34 -8.78 8.56 -7.80
CA HIS A 34 -7.71 8.76 -6.82
C HIS A 34 -7.09 7.43 -6.34
N GLN A 35 -7.54 6.29 -6.88
CA GLN A 35 -7.04 4.96 -6.53
C GLN A 35 -6.52 4.18 -7.74
N GLU A 36 -5.44 3.45 -7.50
CA GLU A 36 -4.89 2.45 -8.41
C GLU A 36 -4.84 1.10 -7.70
N VAL A 37 -5.44 0.07 -8.30
CA VAL A 37 -5.54 -1.26 -7.69
C VAL A 37 -4.91 -2.29 -8.61
N ARG A 38 -3.85 -2.93 -8.10
CA ARG A 38 -3.09 -3.98 -8.79
C ARG A 38 -3.25 -5.30 -8.06
N VAL A 39 -3.60 -6.36 -8.77
CA VAL A 39 -3.83 -7.68 -8.19
C VAL A 39 -3.02 -8.76 -8.89
N ARG A 40 -2.47 -9.70 -8.12
CA ARG A 40 -1.95 -10.96 -8.64
C ARG A 40 -2.93 -12.08 -8.28
N VAL A 41 -3.55 -12.67 -9.30
CA VAL A 41 -4.65 -13.63 -9.14
C VAL A 41 -4.21 -15.09 -9.37
N GLU A 42 -3.12 -15.30 -10.12
CA GLU A 42 -2.61 -16.64 -10.48
C GLU A 42 -1.12 -16.81 -10.13
N GLY A 43 -0.75 -18.03 -9.73
CA GLY A 43 0.62 -18.46 -9.45
C GLY A 43 0.88 -18.77 -7.96
N GLU A 44 1.69 -19.81 -7.72
CA GLU A 44 2.62 -19.77 -6.58
C GLU A 44 3.66 -18.72 -6.97
N PRO A 45 3.72 -17.56 -6.28
CA PRO A 45 3.37 -17.37 -4.88
C PRO A 45 2.09 -16.51 -4.68
N LEU A 46 1.43 -16.73 -3.54
CA LEU A 46 0.32 -16.00 -2.87
C LEU A 46 -0.39 -14.85 -3.64
N ARG A 47 -1.72 -14.83 -3.54
CA ARG A 47 -2.55 -13.71 -4.00
C ARG A 47 -2.10 -12.40 -3.32
N GLN A 48 -1.76 -11.40 -4.11
CA GLN A 48 -1.33 -10.09 -3.61
C GLN A 48 -2.22 -9.01 -4.18
N THR A 49 -2.60 -8.06 -3.33
CA THR A 49 -3.31 -6.86 -3.75
C THR A 49 -2.50 -5.66 -3.31
N MET A 50 -2.10 -4.80 -4.25
CA MET A 50 -1.51 -3.50 -3.99
C MET A 50 -2.53 -2.42 -4.32
N ILE A 51 -2.75 -1.50 -3.38
CA ILE A 51 -3.59 -0.32 -3.57
C ILE A 51 -2.73 0.91 -3.33
N VAL A 52 -2.78 1.85 -4.26
CA VAL A 52 -2.24 3.19 -4.10
C VAL A 52 -3.40 4.16 -4.06
N ASP A 53 -3.47 4.95 -3.01
CA ASP A 53 -4.56 5.88 -2.74
C ASP A 53 -4.01 7.31 -2.55
N LEU A 54 -4.54 8.27 -3.30
CA LEU A 54 -4.19 9.69 -3.23
C LEU A 54 -5.21 10.42 -2.35
N LEU A 55 -4.78 10.80 -1.16
CA LEU A 55 -5.64 11.41 -0.14
C LEU A 55 -5.20 12.84 0.18
N GLU A 56 -6.12 13.62 0.73
CA GLU A 56 -5.78 14.89 1.36
C GLU A 56 -4.87 14.65 2.57
N MET A 57 -3.90 15.54 2.76
CA MET A 57 -3.00 15.45 3.90
C MET A 57 -3.76 15.68 5.20
N VAL A 58 -3.69 14.72 6.13
CA VAL A 58 -4.32 14.88 7.44
C VAL A 58 -3.64 15.99 8.24
N SER A 59 -4.40 16.70 9.07
CA SER A 59 -3.89 17.84 9.85
C SER A 59 -2.86 17.47 10.93
N GLU A 60 -2.74 16.17 11.26
CA GLU A 60 -1.78 15.66 12.23
C GLU A 60 -0.34 15.75 11.68
N PRO A 61 0.56 16.56 12.28
CA PRO A 61 1.93 16.71 11.77
C PRO A 61 2.86 15.54 12.13
N ASP A 62 2.54 14.78 13.18
CA ASP A 62 3.35 13.64 13.59
C ASP A 62 3.15 12.45 12.64
N MET A 63 4.25 11.91 12.10
CA MET A 63 4.19 10.84 11.10
C MET A 63 3.56 9.56 11.65
N ASP A 64 3.82 9.22 12.91
CA ASP A 64 3.30 8.01 13.54
C ASP A 64 1.79 8.11 13.76
N LYS A 65 1.32 9.27 14.23
CA LYS A 65 -0.11 9.51 14.40
C LYS A 65 -0.84 9.66 13.06
N ALA A 66 -0.23 10.31 12.07
CA ALA A 66 -0.79 10.39 10.72
C ALA A 66 -0.89 9.00 10.07
N LEU A 67 0.14 8.15 10.18
CA LEU A 67 0.05 6.76 9.72
C LEU A 67 -1.05 6.00 10.47
N THR A 68 -1.18 6.22 11.77
CA THR A 68 -2.21 5.57 12.60
C THR A 68 -3.62 6.02 12.20
N HIS A 69 -3.80 7.25 11.73
CA HIS A 69 -5.06 7.72 11.17
C HIS A 69 -5.46 6.88 9.94
N HIS A 70 -4.61 6.85 8.91
CA HIS A 70 -4.85 6.10 7.69
C HIS A 70 -4.96 4.58 7.93
N LEU A 71 -4.19 4.03 8.87
CA LEU A 71 -4.30 2.63 9.28
C LEU A 71 -5.69 2.33 9.84
N LYS A 72 -6.27 3.21 10.67
CA LYS A 72 -7.61 2.99 11.24
C LYS A 72 -8.67 2.91 10.15
N ASP A 73 -8.64 3.81 9.17
CA ASP A 73 -9.59 3.81 8.06
C ASP A 73 -9.49 2.53 7.23
N LEU A 74 -8.27 2.04 7.01
CA LEU A 74 -8.05 0.77 6.34
C LEU A 74 -8.54 -0.43 7.18
N MET A 75 -8.35 -0.41 8.51
CA MET A 75 -8.87 -1.46 9.40
C MET A 75 -10.40 -1.49 9.44
N LEU A 76 -11.07 -0.34 9.32
CA LEU A 76 -12.53 -0.28 9.20
C LEU A 76 -13.02 -0.94 7.91
N SER A 77 -12.24 -0.84 6.83
CA SER A 77 -12.56 -1.48 5.55
C SER A 77 -12.27 -2.97 5.53
N LEU A 78 -11.22 -3.40 6.24
CA LEU A 78 -10.82 -4.81 6.31
C LEU A 78 -11.57 -5.60 7.38
N GLU A 79 -12.13 -4.93 8.39
CA GLU A 79 -12.84 -5.50 9.54
C GLU A 79 -12.17 -6.77 10.13
N PRO A 80 -10.86 -6.73 10.47
CA PRO A 80 -10.20 -7.92 11.00
C PRO A 80 -10.71 -8.24 12.41
N GLU A 81 -10.81 -9.52 12.74
CA GLU A 81 -11.16 -9.98 14.09
C GLU A 81 -10.04 -9.64 15.08
N GLN A 82 -8.80 -9.78 14.62
CA GLN A 82 -7.60 -9.53 15.40
C GLN A 82 -6.52 -8.91 14.50
N GLY A 83 -5.73 -8.01 15.06
CA GLY A 83 -4.58 -7.42 14.40
C GLY A 83 -3.40 -7.31 15.35
N GLN A 84 -2.22 -7.65 14.86
CA GLN A 84 -0.96 -7.50 15.57
C GLN A 84 0.01 -6.66 14.73
N GLU A 85 0.49 -5.54 15.27
CA GLU A 85 1.58 -4.80 14.66
C GLU A 85 2.88 -5.61 14.80
N LEU A 86 3.53 -5.86 13.67
CA LEU A 86 4.81 -6.56 13.60
C LEU A 86 5.99 -5.59 13.47
N SER A 87 5.77 -4.45 12.82
CA SER A 87 6.79 -3.42 12.67
C SER A 87 6.17 -2.06 12.38
N ARG A 88 6.90 -1.01 12.76
CA ARG A 88 6.65 0.37 12.40
C ARG A 88 7.97 1.11 12.31
N GLN A 89 8.20 1.83 11.23
CA GLN A 89 9.47 2.51 11.01
C GLN A 89 9.38 3.61 9.96
N LEU A 90 10.20 4.65 10.16
CA LEU A 90 10.53 5.60 9.11
C LEU A 90 11.31 4.87 8.03
N VAL A 91 10.89 4.97 6.78
CA VAL A 91 11.57 4.27 5.68
C VAL A 91 12.91 4.97 5.42
N PRO A 92 14.05 4.25 5.44
CA PRO A 92 15.38 4.85 5.35
C PRO A 92 15.73 5.24 3.90
N ILE A 93 15.02 6.23 3.36
CA ILE A 93 15.29 6.81 2.03
C ILE A 93 16.21 8.02 2.24
N PRO A 94 17.37 8.11 1.55
CA PRO A 94 18.21 9.30 1.61
C PRO A 94 17.41 10.56 1.28
N LYS A 95 17.56 11.63 2.07
CA LYS A 95 16.77 12.86 1.94
C LYS A 95 16.73 13.39 0.50
N GLN A 96 17.88 13.46 -0.17
CA GLN A 96 17.98 13.94 -1.56
C GLN A 96 17.19 13.07 -2.54
N VAL A 97 17.18 11.75 -2.34
CA VAL A 97 16.41 10.81 -3.16
C VAL A 97 14.91 10.96 -2.89
N CYS A 98 14.52 11.11 -1.63
CA CYS A 98 13.13 11.36 -1.26
C CYS A 98 12.63 12.68 -1.87
N GLU A 99 13.41 13.75 -1.75
CA GLU A 99 13.04 15.07 -2.29
C GLU A 99 12.99 15.09 -3.83
N ALA A 100 13.89 14.37 -4.50
CA ALA A 100 13.87 14.25 -5.96
C ALA A 100 12.63 13.48 -6.47
N ARG A 101 12.15 12.49 -5.71
CA ARG A 101 11.03 11.63 -6.10
C ARG A 101 9.67 12.18 -5.68
N LEU A 102 9.60 12.78 -4.49
CA LEU A 102 8.35 13.11 -3.81
C LEU A 102 8.27 14.61 -3.47
N GLY A 103 9.24 15.43 -3.85
CA GLY A 103 9.26 16.85 -3.54
C GLY A 103 9.85 17.21 -2.18
N LYS A 104 10.15 18.50 -2.00
CA LYS A 104 10.81 19.02 -0.79
C LYS A 104 9.97 18.78 0.47
N GLY A 105 10.64 18.32 1.53
CA GLY A 105 10.00 18.10 2.83
C GLY A 105 9.20 16.80 2.94
N SER A 106 9.13 16.00 1.88
CA SER A 106 8.40 14.73 1.88
C SER A 106 9.07 13.69 2.75
N ARG A 107 8.24 12.86 3.40
CA ARG A 107 8.66 11.82 4.35
C ARG A 107 7.86 10.56 4.13
N VAL A 108 8.48 9.42 4.41
CA VAL A 108 7.85 8.11 4.24
C VAL A 108 7.93 7.32 5.55
N MET A 109 6.78 6.89 6.06
CA MET A 109 6.65 6.02 7.23
C MET A 109 5.91 4.76 6.82
N SER A 110 6.24 3.61 7.41
CA SER A 110 5.56 2.35 7.14
C SER A 110 5.26 1.55 8.40
N CYS A 111 4.25 0.69 8.34
CA CYS A 111 4.02 -0.36 9.32
C CYS A 111 3.63 -1.67 8.63
N THR A 112 3.75 -2.76 9.38
CA THR A 112 3.28 -4.09 8.95
C THR A 112 2.44 -4.69 10.04
N HIS A 113 1.27 -5.20 9.66
CA HIS A 113 0.33 -5.87 10.55
C HIS A 113 0.08 -7.29 10.07
N ARG A 114 -0.08 -8.21 11.02
CA ARG A 114 -0.68 -9.52 10.79
C ARG A 114 -2.11 -9.46 11.27
N LEU A 115 -3.04 -9.73 10.36
CA LEU A 115 -4.47 -9.70 10.59
C LEU A 115 -5.04 -11.10 10.53
N LYS A 116 -6.03 -11.38 11.37
CA LYS A 116 -6.89 -12.55 11.26
C LYS A 116 -8.25 -12.10 10.78
N THR A 117 -8.69 -12.63 9.64
CA THR A 117 -9.99 -12.35 9.03
C THR A 117 -10.77 -13.66 8.89
N THR A 118 -12.10 -13.61 8.87
CA THR A 118 -12.93 -14.77 8.52
C THR A 118 -13.45 -14.60 7.10
N ARG A 119 -13.18 -15.57 6.22
CA ARG A 119 -13.83 -15.61 4.91
C ARG A 119 -15.25 -16.12 5.10
N GLY A 120 -16.25 -15.25 5.08
CA GLY A 120 -17.63 -15.74 5.04
C GLY A 120 -18.68 -14.71 5.41
N ARG A 121 -19.78 -14.69 4.66
CA ARG A 121 -20.99 -13.92 4.98
C ARG A 121 -21.32 -14.05 6.46
N LYS A 122 -21.59 -12.92 7.13
CA LYS A 122 -22.25 -12.88 8.45
C LYS A 122 -23.30 -13.99 8.54
N GLY A 123 -23.05 -15.03 9.35
CA GLY A 123 -24.07 -16.06 9.63
C GLY A 123 -23.60 -17.52 9.75
N THR A 124 -22.39 -17.90 9.34
CA THR A 124 -21.88 -19.28 9.55
C THR A 124 -20.68 -19.27 10.48
N THR A 125 -20.92 -19.66 11.73
CA THR A 125 -19.93 -19.81 12.81
C THR A 125 -19.09 -21.07 12.62
N ASP A 126 -18.23 -21.09 11.60
CA ASP A 126 -17.20 -22.11 11.49
C ASP A 126 -15.83 -21.42 11.65
N GLU A 127 -15.24 -21.53 12.84
CA GLU A 127 -13.90 -21.00 13.16
C GLU A 127 -12.79 -21.60 12.26
N SER A 128 -13.15 -22.62 11.47
CA SER A 128 -12.28 -23.35 10.55
C SER A 128 -11.91 -22.60 9.26
N GLU A 129 -12.53 -21.43 9.00
CA GLU A 129 -12.31 -20.62 7.76
C GLU A 129 -11.55 -19.29 8.01
N ALA A 130 -10.84 -19.15 9.13
CA ALA A 130 -10.02 -17.97 9.39
C ALA A 130 -8.81 -17.90 8.44
N GLU A 131 -8.66 -16.78 7.73
CA GLU A 131 -7.55 -16.46 6.84
C GLU A 131 -6.61 -15.47 7.54
N ILE A 132 -5.30 -15.68 7.42
CA ILE A 132 -4.30 -14.73 7.92
C ILE A 132 -3.91 -13.81 6.78
N VAL A 133 -3.92 -12.50 7.02
CA VAL A 133 -3.54 -11.49 6.02
C VAL A 133 -2.39 -10.67 6.57
N TYR A 134 -1.28 -10.62 5.83
CA TYR A 134 -0.25 -9.62 6.07
C TYR A 134 -0.64 -8.33 5.37
N LEU A 135 -0.66 -7.23 6.11
CA LEU A 135 -0.88 -5.87 5.61
C LEU A 135 0.41 -5.09 5.77
N HIS A 136 0.99 -4.65 4.66
CA HIS A 136 2.05 -3.64 4.63
C HIS A 136 1.43 -2.31 4.24
N LEU A 137 1.70 -1.26 5.01
CA LEU A 137 1.16 0.08 4.78
C LEU A 137 2.30 1.09 4.78
N ALA A 138 2.37 1.95 3.77
CA ALA A 138 3.24 3.11 3.75
C ALA A 138 2.41 4.39 3.59
N LEU A 139 2.80 5.40 4.35
CA LEU A 139 2.36 6.77 4.22
C LEU A 139 3.51 7.59 3.62
N LEU A 140 3.32 8.10 2.41
CA LEU A 140 4.20 9.04 1.74
C LEU A 140 3.55 10.42 1.83
N ARG A 141 4.03 11.27 2.74
CA ARG A 141 3.51 12.64 2.91
C ARG A 141 4.20 13.57 1.92
N VAL A 142 3.40 14.31 1.16
CA VAL A 142 3.86 15.22 0.10
C VAL A 142 3.38 16.65 0.41
N PRO A 143 4.10 17.41 1.25
CA PRO A 143 3.63 18.74 1.70
C PRO A 143 3.42 19.73 0.57
N ARG A 144 4.22 19.63 -0.49
CA ARG A 144 4.11 20.48 -1.69
C ARG A 144 2.72 20.39 -2.34
N ALA A 145 2.13 19.21 -2.34
CA ALA A 145 0.81 18.94 -2.91
C ALA A 145 -0.31 18.92 -1.86
N THR A 146 0.01 19.14 -0.57
CA THR A 146 -0.93 18.94 0.54
C THR A 146 -1.61 17.56 0.50
N SER A 147 -0.87 16.53 0.09
CA SER A 147 -1.39 15.18 -0.10
C SER A 147 -0.68 14.15 0.78
N ASP A 148 -1.45 13.17 1.24
CA ASP A 148 -0.96 11.92 1.80
C ASP A 148 -1.19 10.82 0.75
N ILE A 149 -0.13 10.14 0.35
CA ILE A 149 -0.24 8.98 -0.55
C ILE A 149 -0.10 7.72 0.29
N VAL A 150 -1.13 6.89 0.27
CA VAL A 150 -1.18 5.65 1.03
C VAL A 150 -0.96 4.47 0.08
N VAL A 151 0.10 3.71 0.33
CA VAL A 151 0.39 2.47 -0.40
C VAL A 151 0.14 1.30 0.54
N SER A 152 -0.80 0.43 0.20
CA SER A 152 -1.06 -0.79 0.95
C SER A 152 -0.81 -2.03 0.09
N VAL A 153 -0.20 -3.06 0.68
CA VAL A 153 -0.06 -4.38 0.09
C VAL A 153 -0.65 -5.39 1.06
N THR A 154 -1.67 -6.12 0.61
CA THR A 154 -2.24 -7.23 1.36
C THR A 154 -1.85 -8.56 0.74
N THR A 155 -1.49 -9.52 1.59
CA THR A 155 -1.10 -10.87 1.18
C THR A 155 -1.76 -11.88 2.12
N PRO A 156 -2.88 -12.49 1.71
CA PRO A 156 -3.49 -13.59 2.44
C PRO A 156 -2.58 -14.82 2.39
N VAL A 157 -2.40 -15.51 3.51
CA VAL A 157 -1.60 -16.73 3.65
C VAL A 157 -2.43 -17.87 4.22
N ALA A 158 -2.22 -19.08 3.69
CA ALA A 158 -2.92 -20.27 4.15
C ALA A 158 -2.45 -20.76 5.53
N LYS A 159 -1.17 -20.50 5.88
CA LYS A 159 -0.58 -20.84 7.17
C LYS A 159 0.38 -19.74 7.59
N VAL A 160 0.39 -19.43 8.89
CA VAL A 160 1.42 -18.56 9.48
C VAL A 160 2.74 -19.30 9.41
N ASN A 161 3.65 -18.84 8.56
CA ASN A 161 5.06 -19.23 8.62
C ASN A 161 5.86 -18.06 9.25
N ASP A 162 7.03 -18.37 9.83
CA ASP A 162 7.86 -17.36 10.51
C ASP A 162 8.44 -16.28 9.58
N THR A 163 8.40 -16.51 8.27
CA THR A 163 8.83 -15.53 7.26
C THR A 163 7.66 -14.71 6.77
N VAL A 164 7.73 -13.39 6.95
CA VAL A 164 6.85 -12.43 6.29
C VAL A 164 7.01 -12.63 4.77
N PRO A 165 5.95 -13.04 4.04
CA PRO A 165 6.08 -13.48 2.66
C PRO A 165 6.43 -12.33 1.71
N GLU A 166 6.70 -12.70 0.45
CA GLU A 166 6.97 -11.85 -0.72
C GLU A 166 6.18 -10.55 -0.88
N GLY A 167 5.03 -10.40 -0.20
CA GLY A 167 4.31 -9.14 -0.10
C GLY A 167 5.18 -8.01 0.45
N GLN A 168 6.14 -8.34 1.34
CA GLN A 168 7.12 -7.38 1.83
C GLN A 168 8.11 -6.93 0.74
N ASP A 169 8.53 -7.83 -0.15
CA ASP A 169 9.45 -7.48 -1.25
C ASP A 169 8.76 -6.62 -2.30
N LEU A 170 7.51 -6.97 -2.66
CA LEU A 170 6.63 -6.12 -3.48
C LEU A 170 6.50 -4.73 -2.84
N PHE A 171 6.13 -4.66 -1.58
CA PHE A 171 5.95 -3.41 -0.86
C PHE A 171 7.23 -2.56 -0.81
N ARG A 172 8.38 -3.18 -0.51
CA ARG A 172 9.68 -2.50 -0.46
C ARG A 172 10.10 -2.00 -1.84
N ALA A 173 9.88 -2.76 -2.90
CA ALA A 173 10.15 -2.33 -4.26
C ALA A 173 9.27 -1.13 -4.65
N ALA A 174 7.96 -1.23 -4.40
CA ALA A 174 7.00 -0.18 -4.73
C ALA A 174 7.32 1.12 -3.98
N VAL A 175 7.34 1.09 -2.64
CA VAL A 175 7.63 2.26 -1.80
C VAL A 175 9.05 2.79 -2.03
N GLY A 176 10.00 1.87 -2.24
CA GLY A 176 11.40 2.20 -2.49
C GLY A 176 11.67 2.85 -3.85
N THR A 177 10.72 2.82 -4.79
CA THR A 177 10.91 3.38 -6.15
C THR A 177 9.84 4.38 -6.58
N PHE A 178 8.72 4.48 -5.85
CA PHE A 178 7.63 5.44 -6.07
C PHE A 178 8.12 6.87 -6.35
N ALA A 179 7.80 7.42 -7.51
CA ALA A 179 8.20 8.76 -7.90
C ALA A 179 7.05 9.49 -8.57
N ILE A 180 6.84 10.74 -8.18
CA ILE A 180 5.96 11.67 -8.88
C ILE A 180 6.73 12.18 -10.11
N LEU A 181 6.28 11.79 -11.29
CA LEU A 181 6.88 12.16 -12.58
C LEU A 181 6.22 13.40 -13.16
N ASP A 182 4.92 13.58 -12.94
CA ASP A 182 4.16 14.75 -13.33
C ASP A 182 3.36 15.31 -12.15
N TRP A 183 3.64 16.56 -11.80
CA TRP A 183 2.98 17.27 -10.70
C TRP A 183 1.60 17.81 -11.06
N GLY A 184 1.27 17.87 -12.35
CA GLY A 184 -0.08 18.22 -12.81
C GLY A 184 -1.17 17.29 -12.27
N LEU A 185 -0.79 16.10 -11.80
CA LEU A 185 -1.66 15.17 -11.05
C LEU A 185 -2.37 15.84 -9.87
N PHE A 186 -1.72 16.79 -9.21
CA PHE A 186 -2.23 17.46 -8.01
C PHE A 186 -2.87 18.83 -8.32
N GLY A 187 -3.06 19.16 -9.60
CA GLY A 187 -3.60 20.44 -10.07
C GLY A 187 -2.55 21.47 -10.47
N GLU A 188 -3.00 22.59 -11.03
CA GLU A 188 -2.13 23.67 -11.48
C GLU A 188 -1.42 24.36 -10.30
N GLY A 189 -0.12 24.62 -10.44
CA GLY A 189 0.66 25.40 -9.47
C GLY A 189 1.33 24.60 -8.36
N VAL A 190 1.23 23.27 -8.38
CA VAL A 190 1.98 22.38 -7.47
C VAL A 190 3.44 22.29 -7.88
#